data_AF-E8V4J2-F1
#
_entry.id   AF-E8V4J2-F1
#
_cell.length_a   1.000
_cell.length_b   1.000
_cell.length_c   1.000
_cell.angle_alpha   90.00
_cell.angle_beta   90.00
_cell.angle_gamma   90.00
#
_symmetry.space_group_name_H-M   'P 1'
#
loop_
_entity.id
_entity.type
_entity.pdbx_description
1 polymer ?
#
loop_
_entity_poly.entity_id
_entity_poly.type
_entity_poly.pdbx_seq_one_letter_code
_entity_poly.pdbx_strand_id
1 'polypeptide(L)' 'MQLKYRVLLSFLVIVLGYKLMITAFRWMNLASDAALYGGIVVLVVTVVGVLTAVRSLWRRT' A
#
# COMPACT_ATOMS: atom_id res chain seq x y z
N MET A 1 9.85 0.27 24.34
CA MET A 1 9.87 -0.66 23.20
C MET A 1 8.81 -0.39 22.12
N GLN A 2 7.64 0.18 22.43
CA GLN A 2 6.55 0.35 21.44
C GLN A 2 6.84 1.30 20.27
N LEU A 3 7.69 2.31 20.45
CA LEU A 3 8.03 3.28 19.39
C LEU A 3 8.79 2.63 18.21
N LYS A 4 9.70 1.69 18.51
CA LYS A 4 10.47 0.96 17.49
C LYS A 4 9.56 0.13 16.59
N TYR A 5 8.56 -0.55 17.18
CA TYR A 5 7.59 -1.33 16.41
C TYR A 5 6.72 -0.45 15.52
N ARG A 6 6.29 0.73 15.99
CA ARG A 6 5.55 1.68 15.15
C ARG A 6 6.35 2.14 13.94
N VAL A 7 7.62 2.49 14.13
CA VAL A 7 8.48 2.94 13.04
C VAL A 7 8.74 1.82 12.05
N LEU A 8 9.01 0.60 12.53
CA LEU A 8 9.14 -0.60 11.69
C LEU A 8 7.88 -0.89 10.88
N LEU A 9 6.70 -0.79 11.51
CA LEU A 9 5.42 -0.99 10.82
C LEU A 9 5.20 0.08 9.74
N SER A 10 5.48 1.34 10.03
CA SER A 10 5.40 2.42 9.04
C SER A 10 6.36 2.19 7.88
N PHE A 11 7.59 1.78 8.15
CA PHE A 11 8.58 1.48 7.11
C PHE A 11 8.13 0.30 6.24
N LEU A 12 7.59 -0.75 6.87
CA LEU A 12 7.09 -1.93 6.18
C LEU A 12 5.89 -1.60 5.29
N VAL A 13 4.99 -0.73 5.77
CA VAL A 13 3.86 -0.21 5.00
C VAL A 13 4.32 0.64 3.81
N ILE A 14 5.32 1.51 3.99
CA ILE A 14 5.89 2.32 2.91
C ILE A 14 6.54 1.43 1.83
N VAL A 15 7.33 0.43 2.24
CA VAL A 15 7.99 -0.50 1.31
C VAL A 15 6.97 -1.35 0.55
N LEU A 16 5.94 -1.86 1.23
CA LEU A 16 4.83 -2.56 0.58
C LEU A 16 4.08 -1.66 -0.40
N GLY A 17 3.75 -0.44 0.01
CA GLY A 17 3.08 0.54 -0.85
C GLY A 17 3.88 0.86 -2.10
N TYR A 18 5.19 1.09 -1.96
CA TYR A 18 6.09 1.35 -3.09
C TYR A 18 6.15 0.16 -4.06
N LYS A 19 6.27 -1.06 -3.55
CA LYS A 19 6.35 -2.28 -4.37
C LYS A 19 5.02 -2.53 -5.10
N LEU A 20 3.88 -2.27 -4.46
CA LEU A 20 2.56 -2.36 -5.08
C LEU A 20 2.36 -1.28 -6.14
N MET A 21 2.85 -0.07 -5.91
CA MET A 21 2.84 1.00 -6.91
C MET A 21 3.63 0.62 -8.17
N ILE A 22 4.86 0.11 -8.02
CA ILE A 22 5.67 -0.35 -9.15
C ILE A 22 4.99 -1.50 -9.90
N THR A 23 4.38 -2.42 -9.16
CA THR A 23 3.68 -3.56 -9.75
C THR A 23 2.45 -3.11 -10.52
N ALA A 24 1.67 -2.18 -9.96
CA ALA A 24 0.52 -1.56 -10.62
C ALA A 24 0.94 -0.81 -11.87
N PHE A 25 2.00 0.02 -11.82
CA PHE A 25 2.55 0.70 -13.00
C PHE A 25 3.02 -0.27 -14.07
N ARG A 26 3.68 -1.38 -13.68
CA ARG A 26 4.12 -2.42 -14.62
C ARG A 26 2.95 -3.12 -15.30
N TRP A 27 1.86 -3.36 -14.57
CA TRP A 27 0.63 -3.92 -15.11
C TRP A 27 -0.12 -2.92 -16.00
N MET A 28 -0.17 -1.65 -15.60
CA MET A 28 -0.76 -0.56 -16.41
C MET A 28 -0.04 -0.34 -17.73
N ASN A 29 1.27 -0.63 -17.77
CA ASN A 29 2.09 -0.53 -18.97
C ASN A 29 2.03 -1.79 -19.87
N LEU A 30 1.32 -2.85 -19.45
CA LEU A 30 0.94 -3.92 -20.37
C LEU A 30 -0.26 -3.45 -21.20
N ALA A 31 -0.20 -3.63 -22.52
CA ALA A 31 -1.29 -3.35 -23.45
C ALA A 31 -2.42 -4.38 -23.31
N SER A 32 -3.04 -4.45 -22.13
CA SER A 32 -4.16 -5.32 -21.83
C SER A 32 -5.05 -4.65 -20.78
N ASP A 33 -6.32 -4.38 -21.12
CA ASP A 33 -7.27 -3.70 -20.24
C ASP A 33 -7.41 -4.40 -18.88
N ALA A 34 -7.32 -5.74 -18.87
CA ALA A 34 -7.32 -6.55 -17.66
C ALA A 34 -6.17 -6.20 -16.69
N ALA A 35 -4.99 -5.89 -17.22
CA ALA A 35 -3.84 -5.49 -16.42
C ALA A 35 -4.00 -4.07 -15.85
N LEU A 36 -4.66 -3.19 -16.61
CA LEU A 36 -4.99 -1.82 -16.21
C LEU A 36 -6.00 -1.80 -15.04
N TYR A 37 -7.08 -2.57 -15.14
CA TYR A 37 -8.04 -2.74 -14.04
C TYR A 37 -7.42 -3.44 -12.82
N GLY A 38 -6.56 -4.45 -13.04
CA GLY A 38 -5.81 -5.10 -11.96
C GLY A 38 -4.91 -4.14 -11.19
N GLY A 39 -4.21 -3.25 -11.90
CA GLY A 39 -3.40 -2.19 -11.31
C GLY A 39 -4.23 -1.21 -10.46
N ILE A 40 -5.39 -0.78 -10.96
CA ILE A 40 -6.30 0.12 -10.24
C ILE A 40 -6.81 -0.53 -8.94
N VAL A 41 -7.25 -1.79 -9.00
CA VAL A 41 -7.75 -2.52 -7.82
C VAL A 41 -6.66 -2.65 -6.75
N VAL A 42 -5.44 -3.02 -7.14
CA VAL A 42 -4.30 -3.12 -6.22
C VAL A 42 -4.01 -1.77 -5.57
N LEU A 43 -4.06 -0.69 -6.34
CA LEU A 43 -3.79 0.65 -5.84
C LEU A 43 -4.86 1.11 -4.83
N VAL A 44 -6.13 0.85 -5.11
CA VAL A 44 -7.25 1.16 -4.19
C VAL A 44 -7.12 0.38 -2.89
N VAL A 45 -6.88 -0.93 -2.95
CA VAL A 45 -6.71 -1.76 -1.73
C VAL A 45 -5.53 -1.27 -0.91
N THR A 46 -4.43 -0.89 -1.56
CA THR A 46 -3.25 -0.35 -0.88
C THR A 46 -3.58 0.96 -0.16
N VAL A 47 -4.21 1.92 -0.83
CA VAL A 47 -4.56 3.22 -0.23
C VAL A 47 -5.52 3.05 0.95
N VAL A 48 -6.56 2.23 0.79
CA VAL A 48 -7.53 1.96 1.85
C VAL A 48 -6.85 1.26 3.04
N GLY A 49 -5.99 0.27 2.77
CA GLY A 49 -5.23 -0.45 3.79
C GLY A 49 -4.28 0.45 4.59
N VAL A 50 -3.57 1.35 3.91
CA VAL A 50 -2.69 2.34 4.56
C VAL A 50 -3.52 3.28 5.43
N LEU A 51 -4.63 3.81 4.94
CA LEU A 51 -5.49 4.71 5.71
C LEU A 51 -6.11 4.03 6.94
N THR A 52 -6.53 2.77 6.82
CA THR A 52 -7.04 2.00 7.98
C THR A 52 -5.93 1.70 8.98
N ALA A 53 -4.73 1.33 8.52
CA ALA A 53 -3.58 1.10 9.38
C ALA A 53 -3.19 2.37 10.13
N VAL A 54 -3.10 3.52 9.45
CA VAL A 54 -2.82 4.82 10.06
C VAL A 54 -3.90 5.21 11.07
N ARG A 55 -5.19 5.07 10.72
CA ARG A 55 -6.30 5.37 11.64
C ARG A 55 -6.30 4.47 12.87
N SER A 56 -5.97 3.19 12.71
CA SER A 56 -5.86 2.23 13.82
C SER A 56 -4.69 2.58 14.73
N LEU A 57 -3.54 2.95 14.16
CA LEU A 57 -2.36 3.38 14.90
C LEU A 57 -2.63 4.68 15.67
N TRP A 58 -3.35 5.63 15.06
CA TRP A 58 -3.67 6.91 15.67
C TRP A 58 -4.61 6.74 16.86
N ARG A 59 -5.65 5.89 16.75
CA ARG A 59 -6.57 5.59 17.87
C ARG A 59 -5.94 4.84 19.04
N ARG A 60 -4.79 4.20 18.83
CA ARG A 60 -4.03 3.49 19.87
C ARG A 60 -2.89 4.34 20.46
N THR A 61 -2.77 5.62 20.07
CA THR A 61 -1.89 6.61 20.71
C THR A 61 -2.73 7.47 21.63
#